data_AF-A0A061NA42-F1
#
_entry.id   AF-A0A061NA42-F1
#
_cell.length_a   1.000
_cell.length_b   1.000
_cell.length_c   1.000
_cell.angle_alpha   90.00
_cell.angle_beta   90.00
_cell.angle_gamma   90.00
#
_symmetry.space_group_name_H-M   'P 1'
#
loop_
_entity.id
_entity.type
_entity.pdbx_description
1 polymer ?
#
loop_
_entity_poly.entity_id
_entity_poly.type
_entity_poly.pdbx_seq_one_letter_code
_entity_poly.pdbx_strand_id
1 'polypeptide(L)' 'MMFEIGVLVAVLVAFGQALKKVNVPSTYLPFINIALGAVIGVVYIDASLAESIMTGIIIGLTASGLYDVAKVTK' A
#
# COMPACT_ATOMS: atom_id res chain seq x y z
N MET A 1 -7.92 -16.38 1.83
CA MET A 1 -6.45 -16.57 1.95
C MET A 1 -5.95 -15.56 2.97
N MET A 2 -5.16 -15.95 3.96
CA MET A 2 -4.45 -14.99 4.82
C MET A 2 -3.24 -14.47 4.04
N PHE A 3 -3.38 -13.34 3.35
CA PHE A 3 -2.22 -12.60 2.91
C PHE A 3 -1.70 -11.80 4.09
N GLU A 4 -0.44 -12.04 4.46
CA GLU A 4 0.20 -11.25 5.49
C GLU A 4 0.37 -9.81 4.99
N ILE A 5 -0.07 -8.82 5.77
CA ILE A 5 -0.02 -7.39 5.42
C ILE A 5 1.39 -7.00 4.95
N GLY A 6 2.43 -7.56 5.58
CA GLY A 6 3.83 -7.35 5.19
C GLY A 6 4.15 -7.78 3.75
N VAL A 7 3.54 -8.86 3.25
CA VAL A 7 3.71 -9.31 1.86
C VAL A 7 3.06 -8.32 0.89
N LEU A 8 1.86 -7.83 1.20
CA LEU A 8 1.17 -6.84 0.36
C LEU A 8 1.95 -5.52 0.29
N VAL A 9 2.50 -5.07 1.42
CA VAL A 9 3.40 -3.91 1.47
C VAL A 9 4.65 -4.17 0.60
N ALA A 10 5.30 -5.33 0.75
CA ALA A 10 6.51 -5.66 -0.02
C ALA A 10 6.26 -5.64 -1.55
N VAL A 11 5.11 -6.16 -1.99
CA VAL A 11 4.70 -6.12 -3.41
C VAL A 11 4.52 -4.68 -3.90
N LEU A 12 3.80 -3.84 -3.14
CA LEU A 12 3.62 -2.43 -3.49
C LEU A 12 4.94 -1.64 -3.49
N VAL A 13 5.85 -1.94 -2.56
CA VAL A 13 7.20 -1.36 -2.55
C VAL A 13 7.96 -1.75 -3.81
N ALA A 14 7.95 -3.02 -4.19
CA ALA A 14 8.61 -3.50 -5.40
C ALA A 14 8.02 -2.84 -6.67
N PHE A 15 6.70 -2.69 -6.72
CA PHE A 15 6.01 -2.01 -7.81
C PHE A 15 6.41 -0.53 -7.89
N GLY A 16 6.39 0.20 -6.76
CA GLY A 16 6.85 1.58 -6.70
C GLY A 16 8.31 1.76 -7.14
N GLN A 17 9.19 0.80 -6.83
CA GLN A 17 10.57 0.80 -7.32
C GLN A 17 10.66 0.54 -8.83
N ALA A 18 9.83 -0.36 -9.38
CA ALA A 18 9.76 -0.59 -10.82
C ALA A 18 9.30 0.67 -11.57
N LEU A 19 8.31 1.40 -11.05
CA LEU A 19 7.85 2.67 -11.62
C LEU A 19 8.96 3.73 -11.64
N LYS A 20 9.79 3.81 -10.60
CA LYS A 20 10.96 4.70 -10.61
C LYS A 20 11.93 4.38 -11.74
N LYS A 21 12.12 3.10 -12.09
CA LYS A 21 13.02 2.67 -13.18
C LYS A 21 12.54 3.11 -14.57
N VAL A 22 11.24 3.35 -14.74
CA VAL A 22 10.64 3.84 -16.00
C VAL A 22 10.40 5.36 -15.97
N ASN A 23 11.14 6.10 -15.14
CA ASN A 23 11.09 7.56 -15.01
C ASN A 23 9.74 8.13 -14.52
N VAL A 24 8.92 7.36 -13.81
CA VAL A 24 7.75 7.94 -13.11
C VAL A 24 8.26 8.86 -11.99
N PRO A 25 7.84 10.14 -11.95
CA PRO A 25 8.27 11.06 -10.91
C PRO A 25 7.88 10.54 -9.52
N SER A 26 8.81 10.65 -8.58
CA SER A 26 8.61 10.19 -7.20
C SER A 26 7.40 10.84 -6.51
N THR A 27 7.02 12.05 -6.95
CA THR A 27 5.82 12.77 -6.50
C THR A 27 4.52 12.00 -6.75
N TYR A 28 4.45 11.16 -7.78
CA TYR A 28 3.24 10.40 -8.11
C TYR A 28 3.15 9.04 -7.44
N LEU A 29 4.27 8.48 -6.97
CA LEU A 29 4.30 7.13 -6.38
C LEU A 29 3.40 6.97 -5.16
N PRO A 30 3.30 7.96 -4.23
CA PRO A 30 2.32 7.92 -3.16
C PRO A 30 0.88 7.70 -3.64
N PHE A 31 0.45 8.49 -4.62
CA PHE A 31 -0.92 8.43 -5.13
C PHE A 31 -1.19 7.10 -5.83
N ILE A 32 -0.21 6.59 -6.58
CA ILE A 32 -0.30 5.29 -7.23
C ILE A 32 -0.38 4.16 -6.19
N ASN A 33 0.46 4.20 -5.16
CA ASN A 33 0.43 3.20 -4.09
C ASN A 33 -0.86 3.25 -3.26
N ILE A 34 -1.45 4.43 -3.03
CA ILE A 34 -2.74 4.57 -2.37
C ILE A 34 -3.85 3.96 -3.22
N ALA A 35 -3.89 4.26 -4.52
CA ALA A 35 -4.91 3.73 -5.43
C ALA A 35 -4.81 2.19 -5.52
N LEU A 36 -3.60 1.66 -5.71
CA LEU A 36 -3.37 0.21 -5.72
C LEU A 36 -3.63 -0.42 -4.37
N GLY A 37 -3.24 0.23 -3.28
CA GLY A 37 -3.52 -0.19 -1.91
C GLY A 37 -5.01 -0.34 -1.66
N ALA A 38 -5.83 0.65 -2.04
CA ALA A 38 -7.28 0.58 -1.92
C ALA A 38 -7.88 -0.59 -2.72
N VAL A 39 -7.41 -0.81 -3.96
CA VAL A 39 -7.84 -1.96 -4.79
C VAL A 39 -7.45 -3.29 -4.12
N ILE A 40 -6.22 -3.40 -3.61
CA ILE A 40 -5.76 -4.58 -2.87
C ILE A 40 -6.61 -4.80 -1.62
N GLY A 41 -6.92 -3.72 -0.90
CA GLY A 41 -7.82 -3.73 0.25
C GLY A 41 -9.15 -4.40 -0.07
N VAL A 42 -9.83 -3.93 -1.10
CA VAL A 42 -11.14 -4.47 -1.54
C VAL A 42 -11.05 -5.92 -2.02
N VAL A 43 -9.95 -6.32 -2.65
CA VAL A 43 -9.82 -7.66 -3.27
C VAL A 43 -9.34 -8.73 -2.27
N TYR A 44 -8.49 -8.36 -1.32
CA TYR A 44 -7.75 -9.33 -0.50
C TYR A 44 -8.02 -9.25 1.01
N ILE A 45 -8.62 -8.17 1.50
CA ILE A 45 -8.96 -8.02 2.92
C ILE A 45 -10.41 -8.46 3.13
N ASP A 46 -10.60 -9.44 4.01
CA ASP A 46 -11.92 -9.95 4.37
C ASP A 46 -12.46 -9.14 5.57
N ALA A 47 -12.99 -7.95 5.28
CA ALA A 47 -13.58 -7.04 6.25
C ALA A 47 -14.74 -6.26 5.61
N SER A 48 -15.39 -5.35 6.36
CA SER A 48 -16.37 -4.46 5.73
C SER A 48 -15.74 -3.64 4.60
N LEU A 49 -16.52 -3.16 3.63
CA LEU A 49 -15.99 -2.41 2.49
C LEU A 49 -15.16 -1.19 2.96
N ALA A 50 -15.64 -0.48 3.98
CA ALA A 50 -14.97 0.68 4.54
C ALA A 50 -13.63 0.29 5.21
N GLU A 51 -13.62 -0.77 6.02
CA GLU A 51 -12.40 -1.27 6.66
C GLU A 51 -11.39 -1.76 5.63
N SER A 52 -11.85 -2.51 4.63
CA SER A 52 -11.02 -3.06 3.55
C SER A 52 -10.32 -1.95 2.77
N ILE A 53 -11.06 -0.91 2.37
CA ILE A 53 -10.49 0.27 1.72
C ILE A 53 -9.48 0.96 2.64
N MET A 54 -9.82 1.15 3.91
CA MET A 54 -8.95 1.84 4.86
C MET A 54 -7.64 1.07 5.10
N THR A 55 -7.71 -0.24 5.34
CA THR A 55 -6.55 -1.13 5.46
C THR A 55 -5.72 -1.11 4.19
N GLY A 56 -6.35 -1.12 3.02
CA GLY A 56 -5.69 -0.98 1.73
C GLY A 56 -4.91 0.34 1.59
N ILE A 57 -5.52 1.47 1.97
CA ILE A 57 -4.85 2.77 1.96
C ILE A 57 -3.65 2.77 2.91
N ILE A 58 -3.79 2.20 4.11
CA ILE A 58 -2.68 2.07 5.08
C ILE A 58 -1.52 1.30 4.46
N ILE A 59 -1.79 0.14 3.84
CA ILE A 59 -0.79 -0.67 3.14
C ILE A 59 -0.08 0.16 2.05
N GLY A 60 -0.84 0.90 1.23
CA GLY A 60 -0.30 1.77 0.19
C GLY A 60 0.60 2.89 0.74
N LEU A 61 0.14 3.57 1.80
CA LEU A 61 0.91 4.60 2.49
C LEU A 61 2.19 4.05 3.10
N THR A 62 2.14 2.86 3.72
CA THR A 62 3.33 2.18 4.25
C THR A 62 4.31 1.82 3.16
N ALA A 63 3.84 1.31 2.01
CA ALA A 63 4.71 1.01 0.88
C ALA A 63 5.36 2.26 0.25
N SER A 64 4.72 3.43 0.37
CA SER A 64 5.29 4.70 -0.08
C SER A 64 6.27 5.34 0.92
N GLY A 65 6.35 4.81 2.15
CA GLY A 65 7.15 5.38 3.25
C GLY A 65 6.53 6.62 3.91
N LEU A 66 5.32 7.05 3.49
CA LEU A 66 4.59 8.17 4.09
C LEU A 66 3.97 7.82 5.45
N TYR A 67 3.73 6.54 5.71
CA TYR A 67 3.18 6.06 6.96
C TYR A 67 4.03 4.90 7.50
N ASP A 68 4.51 5.04 8.73
CA ASP A 68 5.30 4.02 9.40
C ASP A 68 4.56 3.58 10.65
N VAL A 69 3.92 2.40 10.57
CA VAL A 69 3.13 1.83 11.66
C VAL A 69 3.98 1.73 12.94
N ALA A 70 5.26 1.37 12.83
CA ALA A 70 6.16 1.20 13.97
C ALA A 70 6.48 2.52 14.67
N LYS A 71 6.35 3.67 13.99
CA LYS A 71 6.53 5.00 14.60
C LYS A 71 5.30 5.48 15.36
N VAL A 72 4.12 4.98 15.04
CA VAL A 72 2.85 5.44 15.64
C VAL A 72 2.50 4.66 16.90
N THR A 73 2.95 3.42 17.03
CA THR A 73 2.67 2.56 18.20
C THR A 73 3.71 2.68 19.32
N LYS A 74 4.54 3.74 19.33
CA LYS A 74 5.57 3.97 20.35
C LYS A 74 5.08 4.83 21.51
#